data_AF-A0A1C7MJH0-F1
#
_entry.id   AF-A0A1C7MJH0-F1
#
_cell.length_a   1.000
_cell.length_b   1.000
_cell.length_c   1.000
_cell.angle_alpha   90.00
_cell.angle_beta   90.00
_cell.angle_gamma   90.00
#
_symmetry.space_group_name_H-M   'P 1'
#
loop_
_entity.id
_entity.type
_entity.pdbx_description
1 polymer ?
#
loop_
_entity_poly.entity_id
_entity_poly.type
_entity_poly.pdbx_seq_one_letter_code
_entity_poly.pdbx_strand_id
1 'polypeptide(L)'
;MLPARSLEPSVQPHLRLESFEGKFDVKEFVGSISEKLIAQSKADSGPFDPKPFIRTFEAAVDKLIAVRKDVQAKTEQMEKSVRIAERDYSKKMAELNRGFEAVGQSFSGMETKMNEVGRTAIRIGEQMESVHQQRQRAQAAYDLIDFYNQFSRDDTSRLDTLKKEGKEGRRKVAVLLRRLSTVAKEVDLPHADKTRENIDRYCEKFEKDMLHLFDRAYRRGDPKMMHHCAQTLLDFNGGASCVQVYVNQHDFFINRVRENTNIDDRLWGILPDPDATPPTTEAGLQELFQEIRTTVGQEAKSFKPSSPTQPLLCKYFCSECLRSLFNSTSNS
;
A
#
# COMPACT_ATOMS: atom_id res chain seq x y z
N MET A 1 -18.44 55.45 81.44
CA MET A 1 -18.39 54.87 80.08
C MET A 1 -17.55 55.80 79.21
N LEU A 2 -16.31 55.42 78.89
CA LEU A 2 -15.48 56.15 77.92
C LEU A 2 -15.99 55.81 76.51
N PRO A 3 -16.17 56.78 75.60
CA PRO A 3 -16.70 56.52 74.27
C PRO A 3 -15.76 55.58 73.51
N ALA A 4 -16.34 54.67 72.72
CA ALA A 4 -15.60 53.71 71.91
C ALA A 4 -14.54 54.43 71.06
N ARG A 5 -13.32 53.86 71.05
CA ARG A 5 -12.16 54.32 70.26
C ARG A 5 -12.46 54.15 68.76
N SER A 6 -13.22 55.06 68.18
CA SER A 6 -13.52 55.05 66.75
C SER A 6 -12.32 55.60 65.98
N LEU A 7 -11.63 54.73 65.24
CA LEU A 7 -10.69 55.14 64.21
C LEU A 7 -11.38 56.05 63.19
N GLU A 8 -10.76 57.19 62.87
CA GLU A 8 -11.25 58.08 61.83
C GLU A 8 -11.27 57.33 60.48
N PRO A 9 -12.35 57.43 59.68
CA PRO A 9 -12.50 56.63 58.46
C PRO A 9 -11.37 56.82 57.44
N SER A 10 -10.70 57.98 57.43
CA SER A 10 -9.59 58.28 56.52
C SER A 10 -8.30 57.51 56.80
N VAL A 11 -8.12 57.06 58.04
CA VAL A 11 -6.90 56.38 58.51
C VAL A 11 -6.99 54.88 58.21
N GLN A 12 -8.20 54.32 58.14
CA GLN A 12 -8.43 52.89 57.89
C GLN A 12 -7.81 52.31 56.60
N PRO A 13 -7.85 52.98 55.42
CA PRO A 13 -7.24 52.46 54.19
C PRO A 13 -5.72 52.39 54.26
N HIS A 14 -5.07 53.31 54.97
CA HIS A 14 -3.60 53.34 55.14
C HIS A 14 -3.08 52.23 56.05
N LEU A 15 -3.96 51.61 56.84
CA LEU A 15 -3.63 50.54 57.79
C LEU A 15 -3.98 49.14 57.27
N ARG A 16 -4.07 48.96 55.95
CA ARG A 16 -4.28 47.67 55.29
C ARG A 16 -2.96 47.06 54.88
N LEU A 17 -2.92 45.73 54.75
CA LEU A 17 -1.71 45.00 54.34
C LEU A 17 -1.16 45.49 52.99
N GLU A 18 -2.05 45.80 52.05
CA GLU A 18 -1.73 46.32 50.72
C GLU A 18 -0.89 47.61 50.76
N SER A 19 -1.06 48.45 51.79
CA SER A 19 -0.27 49.68 51.98
C SER A 19 1.19 49.42 52.36
N PHE A 20 1.50 48.18 52.77
CA PHE A 20 2.85 47.74 53.13
C PHE A 20 3.47 46.81 52.07
N GLU A 21 2.74 46.51 50.99
CA GLU A 21 3.22 45.72 49.87
C GLU A 21 3.94 46.65 48.88
N GLY A 22 5.24 46.90 49.07
CA GLY A 22 6.08 47.66 48.13
C GLY A 22 7.07 48.63 48.80
N LYS A 23 7.34 49.76 48.13
CA LYS A 23 8.19 50.83 48.69
C LYS A 23 7.42 51.56 49.80
N PHE A 24 7.91 51.45 51.03
CA PHE A 24 7.29 52.05 52.21
C PHE A 24 8.16 53.21 52.73
N ASP A 25 7.58 54.41 52.82
CA ASP A 25 8.21 55.56 53.46
C ASP A 25 7.44 55.94 54.75
N VAL A 26 8.17 55.93 55.87
CA VAL A 26 7.62 56.19 57.21
C VAL A 26 7.09 57.62 57.33
N LYS A 27 7.75 58.60 56.70
CA LYS A 27 7.37 60.01 56.78
C LYS A 27 6.11 60.27 55.97
N GLU A 28 6.00 59.67 54.78
CA GLU A 28 4.81 59.75 53.94
C GLU A 28 3.60 59.10 54.63
N PHE A 29 3.80 57.93 55.25
CA PHE A 29 2.77 57.23 56.01
C PHE A 29 2.28 58.01 57.25
N VAL A 30 3.21 58.54 58.05
CA VAL A 30 2.84 59.36 59.22
C VAL A 30 2.17 60.66 58.76
N GLY A 31 2.63 61.24 57.65
CA GLY A 31 2.03 62.39 57.00
C GLY A 31 0.57 62.12 56.59
N SER A 32 0.31 61.02 55.89
CA SER A 32 -1.03 60.69 55.38
C SER A 32 -2.03 60.36 56.52
N ILE A 33 -1.57 59.77 57.63
CA ILE A 33 -2.39 59.51 58.82
C ILE A 33 -2.70 60.80 59.59
N SER A 34 -1.78 61.76 59.59
CA SER A 34 -1.91 63.00 60.35
C SER A 34 -2.46 64.18 59.56
N GLU A 35 -2.52 64.11 58.23
CA GLU A 35 -2.89 65.22 57.32
C GLU A 35 -4.23 65.87 57.68
N LYS A 36 -5.28 65.08 57.91
CA LYS A 36 -6.60 65.60 58.29
C LYS A 36 -6.60 66.22 59.69
N LEU A 37 -5.88 65.62 60.63
CA LEU A 37 -5.75 66.15 62.00
C LEU A 37 -4.96 67.46 62.00
N ILE A 38 -3.94 67.58 61.14
CA ILE A 38 -3.17 68.81 60.93
C ILE A 38 -4.07 69.88 60.31
N ALA A 39 -4.90 69.54 59.32
CA ALA A 39 -5.84 70.48 58.71
C ALA A 39 -6.91 70.98 59.71
N GLN A 40 -7.45 70.08 60.53
CA GLN A 40 -8.41 70.42 61.60
C GLN A 40 -7.77 71.29 62.68
N SER A 41 -6.56 70.96 63.12
CA SER A 41 -5.82 71.75 64.12
C SER A 41 -5.41 73.14 63.61
N LYS A 42 -5.29 73.34 62.29
CA LYS A 42 -5.02 74.66 61.69
C LYS A 42 -6.28 75.50 61.50
N ALA A 43 -7.45 74.86 61.37
CA ALA A 43 -8.73 75.53 61.21
C ALA A 43 -9.33 75.98 62.54
N ASP A 44 -8.97 75.31 63.65
CA ASP A 44 -9.32 75.74 64.99
C ASP A 44 -8.41 76.90 65.44
N SER A 45 -9.00 77.98 65.94
CA SER A 45 -8.26 79.17 66.41
C SER A 45 -7.79 79.04 67.87
N GLY A 46 -7.99 77.86 68.48
CA GLY A 46 -7.58 77.54 69.84
C GLY A 46 -6.13 77.07 69.99
N PRO A 47 -5.64 76.92 71.24
CA PRO A 47 -4.37 76.26 71.53
C PRO A 47 -4.33 74.84 70.98
N PHE A 48 -3.16 74.37 70.55
CA PHE A 48 -2.96 73.01 70.04
C PHE A 48 -3.44 71.94 71.03
N ASP A 49 -4.42 71.12 70.62
CA ASP A 49 -4.87 69.95 71.40
C ASP A 49 -4.19 68.66 70.88
N PRO A 50 -3.29 68.03 71.65
CA PRO A 50 -2.63 66.79 71.24
C PRO A 50 -3.51 65.54 71.36
N LYS A 51 -4.65 65.61 72.07
CA LYS A 51 -5.46 64.42 72.39
C LYS A 51 -5.99 63.67 71.16
N PRO A 52 -6.44 64.32 70.06
CA PRO A 52 -6.90 63.63 68.86
C PRO A 52 -5.79 62.88 68.13
N PHE A 53 -4.57 63.44 68.08
CA PHE A 53 -3.40 62.80 67.51
C PHE A 53 -3.00 61.54 68.28
N ILE A 54 -2.90 61.65 69.62
CA ILE A 54 -2.55 60.51 70.47
C ILE A 54 -3.54 59.36 70.27
N ARG A 55 -4.85 59.63 70.30
CA ARG A 55 -5.89 58.62 70.10
C ARG A 55 -5.82 57.94 68.74
N THR A 56 -5.50 58.70 67.69
CA THR A 56 -5.43 58.19 66.32
C THR A 56 -4.18 57.34 66.14
N PHE A 57 -3.02 57.77 66.67
CA PHE A 57 -1.80 56.98 66.64
C PHE A 57 -1.89 55.72 67.50
N GLU A 58 -2.46 55.78 68.70
CA GLU A 58 -2.71 54.61 69.55
C GLU A 58 -3.58 53.58 68.82
N ALA A 59 -4.70 54.01 68.23
CA ALA A 59 -5.58 53.10 67.51
C ALA A 59 -4.96 52.57 66.21
N ALA A 60 -4.11 53.36 65.54
CA ALA A 60 -3.33 52.91 64.39
C ALA A 60 -2.30 51.85 64.79
N VAL A 61 -1.57 52.06 65.89
CA VAL A 61 -0.62 51.09 66.44
C VAL A 61 -1.31 49.78 66.81
N ASP A 62 -2.45 49.84 67.53
CA ASP A 62 -3.24 48.65 67.88
C ASP A 62 -3.63 47.84 66.63
N LYS A 63 -4.05 48.53 65.56
CA LYS A 63 -4.41 47.88 64.29
C LYS A 63 -3.19 47.31 63.56
N LEU A 64 -2.05 48.00 63.54
CA LEU A 64 -0.81 47.48 62.94
C LEU A 64 -0.27 46.26 63.67
N ILE A 65 -0.38 46.22 65.00
CA ILE A 65 -0.02 45.05 65.80
C ILE A 65 -0.91 43.86 65.42
N ALA A 66 -2.22 44.09 65.24
CA ALA A 66 -3.14 43.04 64.78
C ALA A 66 -2.77 42.53 63.37
N VAL A 67 -2.54 43.44 62.41
CA VAL A 67 -2.11 43.06 61.04
C VAL A 67 -0.80 42.28 61.06
N ARG A 68 0.19 42.72 61.85
CA ARG A 68 1.47 41.99 62.00
C ARG A 68 1.24 40.58 62.53
N LYS A 69 0.37 40.42 63.54
CA LYS A 69 0.05 39.12 64.13
C LYS A 69 -0.63 38.20 63.12
N ASP A 70 -1.57 38.73 62.33
CA ASP A 70 -2.28 37.97 61.30
C ASP A 70 -1.34 37.53 60.16
N VAL A 71 -0.46 38.43 59.70
CA VAL A 71 0.57 38.11 58.69
C VAL A 71 1.51 37.03 59.22
N GLN A 72 1.99 37.16 60.46
CA GLN A 72 2.88 36.17 61.08
C GLN A 72 2.19 34.80 61.16
N ALA A 73 0.94 34.74 61.62
CA ALA A 73 0.19 33.49 61.70
C ALA A 73 -0.03 32.86 60.32
N LYS A 74 -0.35 33.66 59.30
CA LYS A 74 -0.53 33.19 57.92
C LYS A 74 0.78 32.67 57.33
N THR A 75 1.90 33.34 57.57
CA THR A 75 3.24 32.89 57.15
C THR A 75 3.58 31.54 57.78
N GLU A 76 3.43 31.41 59.10
CA GLU A 76 3.70 30.15 59.81
C GLU A 76 2.81 29.00 59.32
N GLN A 77 1.54 29.27 59.04
CA GLN A 77 0.62 28.29 58.48
C GLN A 77 1.05 27.87 57.06
N MET A 78 1.40 28.84 56.21
CA MET A 78 1.80 28.58 54.84
C MET A 78 3.13 27.82 54.78
N GLU A 79 4.11 28.16 55.62
CA GLU A 79 5.36 27.42 55.74
C GLU A 79 5.13 25.96 56.15
N LYS A 80 4.23 25.71 57.12
CA LYS A 80 3.86 24.34 57.51
C LYS A 80 3.21 23.59 56.36
N SER A 81 2.29 24.23 55.64
CA SER A 81 1.61 23.65 54.49
C SER A 81 2.59 23.29 53.36
N VAL A 82 3.54 24.18 53.06
CA VAL A 82 4.56 23.96 52.03
C VAL A 82 5.47 22.80 52.43
N ARG A 83 5.94 22.75 53.69
CA ARG A 83 6.79 21.63 54.16
C ARG A 83 6.10 20.28 54.06
N ILE A 84 4.80 20.21 54.37
CA ILE A 84 4.02 18.97 54.23
C ILE A 84 3.89 18.60 52.75
N ALA A 85 3.52 19.56 51.90
CA ALA A 85 3.37 19.34 50.47
C ALA A 85 4.69 18.91 49.80
N GLU A 86 5.82 19.52 50.15
CA GLU A 86 7.15 19.13 49.66
C GLU A 86 7.50 17.70 50.06
N ARG A 87 7.24 17.33 51.33
CA ARG A 87 7.51 15.97 51.81
C ARG A 87 6.67 14.94 51.07
N ASP A 88 5.39 15.21 50.86
CA ASP A 88 4.49 14.31 50.16
C ASP A 88 4.82 14.22 48.66
N TYR A 89 5.22 15.34 48.04
CA TYR A 89 5.70 15.35 46.66
C TYR A 89 7.00 14.56 46.50
N SER A 90 7.97 14.74 47.41
CA SER A 90 9.23 13.99 47.40
C SER A 90 9.00 12.49 47.52
N LYS A 91 8.08 12.05 48.38
CA LYS A 91 7.68 10.63 48.49
C LYS A 91 7.07 10.11 47.19
N LYS A 92 6.10 10.83 46.62
CA LYS A 92 5.47 10.46 45.34
C LYS A 92 6.49 10.36 44.22
N MET A 93 7.46 11.28 44.17
CA MET A 93 8.53 11.25 43.17
C MET A 93 9.42 10.00 43.33
N ALA A 94 9.78 9.64 44.56
CA ALA A 94 10.57 8.44 44.82
C ALA A 94 9.81 7.15 44.44
N GLU A 95 8.52 7.07 44.79
CA GLU A 95 7.65 5.94 44.39
C GLU A 95 7.51 5.84 42.88
N LEU A 96 7.29 6.98 42.21
CA LEU A 96 7.16 7.04 40.76
C LEU A 96 8.46 6.61 40.06
N ASN A 97 9.62 7.09 40.53
CA ASN A 97 10.92 6.71 39.97
C ASN A 97 11.17 5.21 40.11
N ARG A 98 10.85 4.62 41.27
CA ARG A 98 10.91 3.17 41.48
C ARG A 98 9.95 2.41 40.57
N GLY A 99 8.75 2.94 40.34
CA GLY A 99 7.79 2.39 39.38
C GLY A 99 8.34 2.40 37.95
N PHE A 100 8.95 3.51 37.53
CA PHE A 100 9.60 3.61 36.22
C PHE A 100 10.73 2.62 36.05
N GLU A 101 11.60 2.45 37.05
CA GLU A 101 12.68 1.46 37.02
C GLU A 101 12.14 0.02 36.88
N ALA A 102 11.08 -0.33 37.61
CA ALA A 102 10.46 -1.65 37.53
C ALA A 102 9.82 -1.91 36.15
N VAL A 103 9.15 -0.90 35.57
CA VAL A 103 8.61 -0.97 34.21
C VAL A 103 9.73 -1.09 33.18
N GLY A 104 10.81 -0.33 33.31
CA GLY A 104 11.97 -0.40 32.42
C GLY A 104 12.63 -1.78 32.43
N GLN A 105 12.82 -2.37 33.61
CA GLN A 105 13.33 -3.74 33.74
C GLN A 105 12.40 -4.77 33.12
N SER A 106 11.08 -4.63 33.33
CA SER A 106 10.08 -5.53 32.74
C SER A 106 10.07 -5.42 31.21
N PHE A 107 10.20 -4.21 30.67
CA PHE A 107 10.28 -3.97 29.23
C PHE A 107 11.54 -4.58 28.62
N SER A 108 12.71 -4.37 29.23
CA SER A 108 13.97 -4.99 28.77
C SER A 108 13.92 -6.52 28.81
N GLY A 109 13.30 -7.10 29.85
CA GLY A 109 13.08 -8.54 29.94
C GLY A 109 12.12 -9.06 28.85
N MET A 110 11.06 -8.31 28.55
CA MET A 110 10.12 -8.64 27.48
C MET A 110 10.78 -8.54 26.10
N GLU A 111 11.55 -7.48 25.85
CA GLU A 111 12.29 -7.27 24.61
C GLU A 111 13.28 -8.41 24.36
N THR A 112 14.00 -8.86 25.39
CA THR A 112 14.91 -10.00 25.28
C THR A 112 14.18 -11.28 24.87
N LYS A 113 13.06 -11.59 25.53
CA LYS A 113 12.21 -12.74 25.18
C LYS A 113 11.62 -12.61 23.78
N MET A 114 11.17 -11.42 23.40
CA MET A 114 10.63 -11.15 22.08
C MET A 114 11.68 -11.34 20.98
N ASN A 115 12.92 -10.92 21.23
CA ASN A 115 14.04 -11.16 20.30
C ASN A 115 14.37 -12.66 20.18
N GLU A 116 14.34 -13.42 21.27
CA GLU A 116 14.57 -14.86 21.25
C GLU A 116 13.46 -15.62 20.49
N VAL A 117 12.20 -15.29 20.80
CA VAL A 117 11.04 -15.85 20.09
C VAL A 117 11.05 -15.44 18.62
N GLY A 118 11.40 -14.18 18.32
CA GLY A 118 11.52 -13.67 16.95
C GLY A 118 12.55 -14.45 16.13
N ARG A 119 13.75 -14.68 16.68
CA ARG A 119 14.78 -15.52 16.02
C ARG A 119 14.29 -16.95 15.79
N THR A 120 13.62 -17.53 16.78
CA THR A 120 13.07 -18.89 16.68
C THR A 120 11.98 -18.98 15.62
N ALA A 121 11.09 -18.00 15.56
CA ALA A 121 10.02 -17.92 14.57
C ALA A 121 10.56 -17.78 13.14
N ILE A 122 11.60 -16.96 12.94
CA ILE A 122 12.27 -16.83 11.63
C ILE A 122 12.82 -18.19 11.19
N ARG A 123 13.57 -18.87 12.07
CA ARG A 123 14.15 -20.18 11.75
C ARG A 123 13.08 -21.23 11.42
N ILE A 124 11.99 -21.27 12.19
CA ILE A 124 10.86 -22.16 11.92
C ILE A 124 10.23 -21.81 10.58
N GLY A 125 10.05 -20.52 10.27
CA GLY A 125 9.53 -20.06 8.99
C GLY A 125 10.39 -20.52 7.80
N GLU A 126 11.71 -20.34 7.89
CA GLU A 126 12.66 -20.77 6.85
C GLU A 126 12.64 -22.30 6.67
N GLN A 127 12.63 -23.06 7.76
CA GLN A 127 12.55 -24.51 7.70
C GLN A 127 11.21 -24.97 7.12
N MET A 128 10.09 -24.37 7.54
CA MET A 128 8.77 -24.68 6.99
C MET A 128 8.69 -24.39 5.50
N GLU A 129 9.24 -23.27 5.04
CA GLU A 129 9.27 -22.93 3.62
C GLU A 129 10.12 -23.94 2.83
N SER A 130 11.30 -24.32 3.35
CA SER A 130 12.14 -25.32 2.70
C SER A 130 11.46 -26.69 2.57
N VAL A 131 10.78 -27.13 3.64
CA VAL A 131 10.00 -28.38 3.66
C VAL A 131 8.80 -28.27 2.74
N HIS A 132 8.13 -27.12 2.70
CA HIS A 132 6.99 -26.89 1.81
C HIS A 132 7.40 -27.00 0.34
N GLN A 133 8.51 -26.37 -0.05
CA GLN A 133 9.05 -26.45 -1.40
C GLN A 133 9.47 -27.89 -1.77
N GLN A 134 10.15 -28.59 -0.86
CA GLN A 134 10.51 -30.00 -1.06
C GLN A 134 9.27 -30.87 -1.23
N ARG A 135 8.25 -30.70 -0.37
CA ARG A 135 6.97 -31.41 -0.46
C ARG A 135 6.25 -31.12 -1.77
N GLN A 136 6.23 -29.86 -2.22
CA GLN A 136 5.60 -29.47 -3.48
C GLN A 136 6.31 -30.10 -4.69
N ARG A 137 7.65 -30.12 -4.69
CA ARG A 137 8.45 -30.79 -5.73
C ARG A 137 8.22 -32.31 -5.71
N ALA A 138 8.22 -32.92 -4.53
CA ALA A 138 7.96 -34.35 -4.37
C ALA A 138 6.54 -34.72 -4.84
N GLN A 139 5.53 -33.92 -4.51
CA GLN A 139 4.16 -34.12 -4.99
C GLN A 139 4.08 -34.01 -6.51
N ALA A 140 4.72 -32.99 -7.11
CA ALA A 140 4.73 -32.84 -8.56
C ALA A 140 5.42 -34.02 -9.26
N ALA A 141 6.51 -34.56 -8.68
CA ALA A 141 7.19 -35.74 -9.19
C ALA A 141 6.32 -37.00 -9.02
N TYR A 142 5.70 -37.18 -7.86
CA TYR A 142 4.77 -38.28 -7.59
C TYR A 142 3.62 -38.28 -8.60
N ASP A 143 2.99 -37.12 -8.83
CA ASP A 143 1.91 -36.99 -9.79
C ASP A 143 2.38 -37.41 -11.19
N LEU A 144 3.55 -36.97 -11.65
CA LEU A 144 4.09 -37.36 -12.96
C LEU A 144 4.34 -38.87 -13.07
N ILE A 145 4.89 -39.50 -12.04
CA ILE A 145 5.14 -40.95 -12.01
C ILE A 145 3.82 -41.71 -12.00
N ASP A 146 2.83 -41.26 -11.23
CA ASP A 146 1.51 -41.87 -11.16
C ASP A 146 0.79 -41.79 -12.51
N PHE A 147 0.79 -40.63 -13.16
CA PHE A 147 0.23 -40.49 -14.51
C PHE A 147 0.99 -41.33 -15.53
N TYR A 148 2.32 -41.38 -15.49
CA TYR A 148 3.11 -42.25 -16.37
C TYR A 148 2.71 -43.73 -16.21
N ASN A 149 2.51 -44.19 -14.97
CA ASN A 149 2.04 -45.55 -14.69
C ASN A 149 0.59 -45.81 -15.15
N GLN A 150 -0.27 -44.81 -15.17
CA GLN A 150 -1.61 -44.94 -15.74
C GLN A 150 -1.55 -45.08 -17.27
N PHE A 151 -0.72 -44.28 -17.94
CA PHE A 151 -0.52 -44.37 -19.39
C PHE A 151 0.12 -45.68 -19.84
N SER A 152 0.98 -46.28 -19.02
CA SER A 152 1.55 -47.61 -19.33
C SER A 152 0.50 -48.73 -19.30
N ARG A 153 -0.62 -48.50 -18.61
CA ARG A 153 -1.80 -49.38 -18.53
C ARG A 153 -2.93 -48.97 -19.47
N ASP A 154 -2.69 -48.05 -20.40
CA ASP A 154 -3.70 -47.51 -21.32
C ASP A 154 -4.88 -46.80 -20.60
N ASP A 155 -4.71 -46.32 -19.36
CA ASP A 155 -5.74 -45.62 -18.58
C ASP A 155 -5.58 -44.08 -18.65
N THR A 156 -6.58 -43.39 -19.20
CA THR A 156 -6.62 -41.91 -19.29
C THR A 156 -7.74 -41.27 -18.47
N SER A 157 -8.48 -42.07 -17.69
CA SER A 157 -9.71 -41.67 -17.00
C SER A 157 -9.53 -40.46 -16.08
N ARG A 158 -8.41 -40.40 -15.35
CA ARG A 158 -8.10 -39.31 -14.41
C ARG A 158 -7.84 -37.99 -15.13
N LEU A 159 -7.12 -38.00 -16.25
CA LEU A 159 -6.89 -36.80 -17.07
C LEU A 159 -8.16 -36.33 -17.77
N ASP A 160 -8.97 -37.27 -18.25
CA ASP A 160 -10.26 -36.95 -18.86
C ASP A 160 -11.23 -36.34 -17.86
N THR A 161 -11.17 -36.77 -16.59
CA THR A 161 -11.94 -36.16 -15.49
C THR A 161 -11.42 -34.75 -15.19
N LEU A 162 -10.11 -34.57 -15.07
CA LEU A 162 -9.49 -33.26 -14.81
C LEU A 162 -9.79 -32.26 -15.93
N LYS A 163 -9.78 -32.70 -17.19
CA LYS A 163 -10.14 -31.88 -18.36
C LYS A 163 -11.62 -31.41 -18.32
N LYS A 164 -12.50 -32.17 -17.67
CA LYS A 164 -13.93 -31.83 -17.53
C LYS A 164 -14.22 -30.81 -16.42
N GLU A 165 -13.25 -30.50 -15.55
CA GLU A 165 -13.37 -29.47 -14.49
C GLU A 165 -13.36 -28.02 -15.03
N GLY A 166 -13.52 -27.83 -16.34
CA GLY A 166 -13.63 -26.51 -16.96
C GLY A 166 -12.27 -25.90 -17.31
N LYS A 167 -12.15 -24.57 -17.18
CA LYS A 167 -10.99 -23.80 -17.67
C LYS A 167 -9.71 -24.14 -16.90
N GLU A 168 -9.78 -24.14 -15.57
CA GLU A 168 -8.63 -24.46 -14.71
C GLU A 168 -8.16 -25.90 -14.90
N GLY A 169 -9.10 -26.84 -15.03
CA GLY A 169 -8.81 -28.25 -15.32
C GLY A 169 -8.01 -28.43 -16.61
N ARG A 170 -8.46 -27.82 -17.72
CA ARG A 170 -7.74 -27.88 -19.01
C ARG A 170 -6.33 -27.32 -18.93
N ARG A 171 -6.13 -26.22 -18.20
CA ARG A 171 -4.82 -25.62 -18.00
C ARG A 171 -3.88 -26.53 -17.18
N LYS A 172 -4.40 -27.15 -16.12
CA LYS A 172 -3.64 -28.14 -15.34
C LYS A 172 -3.22 -29.32 -16.21
N VAL A 173 -4.14 -29.86 -17.02
CA VAL A 173 -3.85 -30.94 -17.97
C VAL A 173 -2.77 -30.54 -18.96
N ALA A 174 -2.84 -29.33 -19.55
CA ALA A 174 -1.82 -28.83 -20.47
C ALA A 174 -0.41 -28.82 -19.86
N VAL A 175 -0.26 -28.26 -18.65
CA VAL A 175 1.03 -28.22 -17.95
C VAL A 175 1.52 -29.63 -17.61
N LEU A 176 0.61 -30.50 -17.18
CA LEU A 176 0.93 -31.87 -16.81
C LEU A 176 1.40 -32.68 -18.02
N LEU A 177 0.68 -32.61 -19.14
CA LEU A 177 1.06 -33.29 -20.38
C LEU A 177 2.42 -32.82 -20.89
N ARG A 178 2.69 -31.51 -20.89
CA ARG A 178 4.01 -30.99 -21.29
C ARG A 178 5.15 -31.56 -20.45
N ARG A 179 4.96 -31.60 -19.13
CA ARG A 179 5.96 -32.19 -18.21
C ARG A 179 6.08 -33.69 -18.42
N LEU A 180 4.96 -34.38 -18.58
CA LEU A 180 4.90 -35.82 -18.80
C LEU A 180 5.57 -36.22 -20.12
N SER A 181 5.38 -35.47 -21.22
CA SER A 181 6.07 -35.68 -22.50
C SER A 181 7.57 -35.46 -22.39
N THR A 182 8.03 -34.62 -21.47
CA THR A 182 9.48 -34.45 -21.20
C THR A 182 10.01 -35.68 -20.47
N VAL A 183 9.33 -36.11 -19.40
CA VAL A 183 9.69 -37.32 -18.64
C VAL A 183 9.68 -38.56 -19.54
N ALA A 184 8.65 -38.74 -20.37
CA ALA A 184 8.52 -39.89 -21.26
C ALA A 184 9.62 -39.99 -22.33
N LYS A 185 10.32 -38.88 -22.63
CA LYS A 185 11.49 -38.87 -23.53
C LYS A 185 12.78 -39.28 -22.82
N GLU A 186 12.86 -39.07 -21.51
CA GLU A 186 14.04 -39.36 -20.69
C GLU A 186 14.00 -40.75 -20.03
N VAL A 187 12.82 -41.38 -19.96
CA VAL A 187 12.64 -42.71 -19.36
C VAL A 187 13.08 -43.81 -20.33
N ASP A 188 14.15 -44.52 -19.97
CA ASP A 188 14.65 -45.71 -20.68
C ASP A 188 14.28 -46.99 -19.92
N LEU A 189 13.05 -47.49 -20.14
CA LEU A 189 12.51 -48.71 -19.53
C LEU A 189 12.01 -49.69 -20.60
N PRO A 190 11.98 -51.01 -20.33
CA PRO A 190 11.30 -51.97 -21.19
C PRO A 190 9.83 -51.57 -21.35
N HIS A 191 9.34 -51.43 -22.60
CA HIS A 191 8.01 -50.91 -22.94
C HIS A 191 7.79 -49.39 -22.76
N ALA A 192 8.85 -48.60 -22.54
CA ALA A 192 8.76 -47.14 -22.53
C ALA A 192 8.24 -46.60 -23.88
N ASP A 193 8.63 -47.20 -25.01
CA ASP A 193 8.17 -46.76 -26.34
C ASP A 193 6.64 -46.81 -26.49
N LYS A 194 6.00 -47.89 -26.02
CA LYS A 194 4.53 -48.01 -26.05
C LYS A 194 3.87 -46.93 -25.18
N THR A 195 4.42 -46.71 -23.98
CA THR A 195 3.91 -45.69 -23.06
C THR A 195 4.08 -44.28 -23.64
N ARG A 196 5.23 -44.01 -24.29
CA ARG A 196 5.51 -42.75 -24.99
C ARG A 196 4.52 -42.53 -26.14
N GLU A 197 4.27 -43.54 -26.96
CA GLU A 197 3.29 -43.45 -28.05
C GLU A 197 1.88 -43.15 -27.53
N ASN A 198 1.47 -43.77 -26.41
CA ASN A 198 0.19 -43.48 -25.76
C ASN A 198 0.09 -42.03 -25.27
N ILE A 199 1.16 -41.53 -24.65
CA ILE A 199 1.25 -40.14 -24.18
C ILE A 199 1.19 -39.17 -25.38
N ASP A 200 1.93 -39.44 -26.45
CA ASP A 200 1.96 -38.61 -27.66
C ASP A 200 0.59 -38.58 -28.34
N ARG A 201 -0.08 -39.73 -28.47
CA ARG A 201 -1.44 -39.82 -29.00
C ARG A 201 -2.45 -39.02 -28.17
N TYR A 202 -2.33 -39.04 -26.84
CA TYR A 202 -3.19 -38.24 -25.98
C TYR A 202 -2.87 -36.74 -26.09
N CYS A 203 -1.60 -36.39 -26.21
CA CYS A 203 -1.14 -35.02 -26.45
C CYS A 203 -1.72 -34.46 -27.75
N GLU A 204 -1.64 -35.20 -28.85
CA GLU A 204 -2.24 -34.83 -30.15
C GLU A 204 -3.75 -34.65 -30.05
N LYS A 205 -4.44 -35.59 -29.39
CA LYS A 205 -5.89 -35.50 -29.15
C LYS A 205 -6.25 -34.25 -28.34
N PHE A 206 -5.51 -33.97 -27.27
CA PHE A 206 -5.73 -32.81 -26.42
C PHE A 206 -5.54 -31.51 -27.20
N GLU A 207 -4.46 -31.41 -27.98
CA GLU A 207 -4.17 -30.27 -28.82
C GLU A 207 -5.26 -30.03 -29.86
N LYS A 208 -5.66 -31.07 -30.59
CA LYS A 208 -6.73 -30.99 -31.59
C LYS A 208 -8.05 -30.53 -30.97
N ASP A 209 -8.41 -31.04 -29.80
CA ASP A 209 -9.61 -30.60 -29.07
C ASP A 209 -9.54 -29.12 -28.66
N MET A 210 -8.37 -28.65 -28.19
CA MET A 210 -8.17 -27.23 -27.83
C MET A 210 -8.19 -26.32 -29.06
N LEU A 211 -7.62 -26.75 -30.19
CA LEU A 211 -7.68 -26.01 -31.46
C LEU A 211 -9.11 -25.93 -32.00
N HIS A 212 -9.89 -27.01 -31.94
CA HIS A 212 -11.31 -26.98 -32.30
C HIS A 212 -12.13 -26.05 -31.41
N LEU A 213 -11.81 -26.00 -30.11
CA LEU A 213 -12.45 -25.07 -29.18
C LEU A 213 -12.06 -23.62 -29.48
N PHE A 214 -10.79 -23.37 -29.83
CA PHE A 214 -10.28 -22.07 -30.25
C PHE A 214 -10.99 -21.57 -31.52
N ASP A 215 -11.03 -22.37 -32.59
CA ASP A 215 -11.72 -22.04 -33.85
C ASP A 215 -13.21 -21.73 -33.58
N ARG A 216 -13.89 -22.59 -32.82
CA ARG A 216 -15.29 -22.35 -32.44
C ARG A 216 -15.49 -21.04 -31.66
N ALA A 217 -14.56 -20.69 -30.77
CA ALA A 217 -14.62 -19.44 -30.01
C ALA A 217 -14.35 -18.22 -30.90
N TYR A 218 -13.42 -18.34 -31.86
CA TYR A 218 -13.11 -17.32 -32.85
C TYR A 218 -14.33 -17.02 -33.73
N ARG A 219 -14.95 -18.04 -34.34
CA ARG A 219 -16.16 -17.86 -35.19
C ARG A 219 -17.37 -17.31 -34.45
N ARG A 220 -17.46 -17.53 -33.14
CA ARG A 220 -18.54 -17.01 -32.29
C ARG A 220 -18.27 -15.60 -31.77
N GLY A 221 -17.07 -15.06 -31.96
CA GLY A 221 -16.67 -13.78 -31.40
C GLY A 221 -16.59 -13.77 -29.87
N ASP A 222 -16.20 -14.89 -29.23
CA ASP A 222 -15.97 -14.96 -27.77
C ASP A 222 -14.46 -14.78 -27.45
N PRO A 223 -13.99 -13.54 -27.20
CA PRO A 223 -12.57 -13.28 -26.94
C PRO A 223 -12.10 -13.90 -25.63
N LYS A 224 -12.98 -14.12 -24.64
CA LYS A 224 -12.59 -14.69 -23.34
C LYS A 224 -12.28 -16.17 -23.47
N MET A 225 -13.10 -16.91 -24.23
CA MET A 225 -12.84 -18.33 -24.47
C MET A 225 -11.66 -18.52 -25.43
N MET A 226 -11.56 -17.69 -26.47
CA MET A 226 -10.43 -17.69 -27.40
C MET A 226 -9.10 -17.46 -26.66
N HIS A 227 -9.05 -16.47 -25.77
CA HIS A 227 -7.87 -16.20 -24.94
C HIS A 227 -7.51 -17.39 -24.05
N HIS A 228 -8.50 -18.00 -23.39
CA HIS A 228 -8.25 -19.17 -22.53
C HIS A 228 -7.66 -20.35 -23.32
N CYS A 229 -8.16 -20.61 -24.52
CA CYS A 229 -7.65 -21.68 -25.38
C CYS A 229 -6.21 -21.38 -25.84
N ALA A 230 -5.95 -20.14 -26.27
CA ALA A 230 -4.61 -19.70 -26.66
C ALA A 230 -3.60 -19.81 -25.51
N GLN A 231 -3.99 -19.39 -24.31
CA GLN A 231 -3.13 -19.51 -23.12
C GLN A 231 -2.87 -20.97 -22.74
N THR A 232 -3.88 -21.84 -22.85
CA THR A 232 -3.75 -23.27 -22.57
C THR A 232 -2.81 -23.95 -23.57
N LEU A 233 -2.95 -23.62 -24.87
CA LEU A 233 -2.05 -24.12 -25.92
C LEU A 233 -0.63 -23.56 -25.77
N LEU A 234 -0.47 -22.31 -25.36
CA LEU A 234 0.83 -21.71 -25.05
C LEU A 234 1.54 -22.44 -23.89
N ASP A 235 0.81 -22.71 -22.80
CA ASP A 235 1.35 -23.45 -21.65
C ASP A 235 1.73 -24.91 -22.04
N PHE A 236 1.02 -25.51 -23.01
CA PHE A 236 1.21 -26.86 -23.53
C PHE A 236 2.41 -27.01 -24.50
N ASN A 237 2.41 -26.29 -25.63
CA ASN A 237 3.38 -26.48 -26.72
C ASN A 237 4.06 -25.19 -27.20
N GLY A 238 3.85 -24.06 -26.51
CA GLY A 238 4.39 -22.77 -26.94
C GLY A 238 3.51 -22.01 -27.94
N GLY A 239 2.34 -22.54 -28.31
CA GLY A 239 1.30 -21.81 -29.04
C GLY A 239 1.45 -21.78 -30.57
N ALA A 240 2.46 -22.47 -31.14
CA ALA A 240 2.74 -22.46 -32.58
C ALA A 240 1.51 -22.88 -33.42
N SER A 241 0.88 -24.01 -33.08
CA SER A 241 -0.29 -24.52 -33.79
C SER A 241 -1.52 -23.62 -33.66
N CYS A 242 -1.66 -22.93 -32.52
CA CYS A 242 -2.75 -21.97 -32.30
C CYS A 242 -2.62 -20.77 -33.23
N VAL A 243 -1.41 -20.24 -33.39
CA VAL A 243 -1.12 -19.12 -34.29
C VAL A 243 -1.35 -19.53 -35.74
N GLN A 244 -0.89 -20.71 -36.15
CA GLN A 244 -1.06 -21.20 -37.51
C GLN A 244 -2.54 -21.35 -37.90
N VAL A 245 -3.36 -21.94 -37.01
CA VAL A 245 -4.81 -22.07 -37.25
C VAL A 245 -5.48 -20.70 -37.31
N TYR A 246 -5.11 -19.77 -36.43
CA TYR A 246 -5.64 -18.41 -36.41
C TYR A 246 -5.32 -17.65 -37.71
N VAL A 247 -4.07 -17.70 -38.18
CA VAL A 247 -3.67 -17.05 -39.45
C VAL A 247 -4.41 -17.65 -40.64
N ASN A 248 -4.47 -18.99 -40.73
CA ASN A 248 -5.14 -19.68 -41.84
C ASN A 248 -6.64 -19.39 -41.93
N GLN A 249 -7.28 -19.06 -40.80
CA GLN A 249 -8.71 -18.80 -40.72
C GLN A 249 -9.07 -17.31 -40.66
N HIS A 250 -8.09 -16.42 -40.73
CA HIS A 250 -8.36 -15.00 -40.61
C HIS A 250 -8.94 -14.43 -41.90
N ASP A 251 -10.04 -13.67 -41.78
CA ASP A 251 -10.75 -13.06 -42.92
C ASP A 251 -9.84 -12.23 -43.83
N PHE A 252 -8.84 -11.53 -43.28
CA PHE A 252 -7.85 -10.75 -44.03
C PHE A 252 -7.06 -11.62 -45.02
N PHE A 253 -6.63 -12.82 -44.64
CA PHE A 253 -5.88 -13.70 -45.54
C PHE A 253 -6.79 -14.46 -46.51
N ILE A 254 -8.02 -14.78 -46.11
CA ILE A 254 -8.96 -15.53 -46.95
C ILE A 254 -9.53 -14.65 -48.08
N ASN A 255 -9.93 -13.42 -47.77
CA ASN A 255 -10.57 -12.54 -48.74
C ASN A 255 -9.58 -11.95 -49.74
N ARG A 256 -8.34 -11.70 -49.31
CA ARG A 256 -7.33 -11.08 -50.16
C ARG A 256 -6.78 -11.99 -51.26
N VAL A 257 -6.77 -13.31 -51.05
CA VAL A 257 -6.49 -14.30 -52.12
C VAL A 257 -7.51 -14.19 -53.26
N ARG A 258 -8.71 -13.65 -53.01
CA ARG A 258 -9.75 -13.47 -54.04
C ARG A 258 -9.66 -12.12 -54.79
N GLU A 259 -8.99 -11.11 -54.24
CA GLU A 259 -8.92 -9.76 -54.82
C GLU A 259 -7.65 -9.48 -55.63
N ASN A 260 -6.74 -10.44 -55.73
CA ASN A 260 -5.39 -10.28 -56.29
C ASN A 260 -5.33 -10.17 -57.84
N THR A 261 -6.36 -9.63 -58.51
CA THR A 261 -6.40 -9.53 -59.99
C THR A 261 -6.45 -8.12 -60.57
N ASN A 262 -6.32 -7.06 -59.78
CA ASN A 262 -6.18 -5.69 -60.31
C ASN A 262 -4.83 -5.08 -59.93
N ILE A 263 -3.74 -5.69 -60.38
CA ILE A 263 -2.47 -4.97 -60.48
C ILE A 263 -2.70 -3.88 -61.53
N ASP A 264 -2.59 -2.63 -61.10
CA ASP A 264 -2.99 -1.43 -61.83
C ASP A 264 -2.42 -1.43 -63.26
N ASP A 265 -3.25 -1.74 -64.27
CA ASP A 265 -2.90 -1.72 -65.71
C ASP A 265 -2.27 -0.37 -66.12
N ARG A 266 -2.54 0.69 -65.36
CA ARG A 266 -1.93 2.02 -65.52
C ARG A 266 -0.45 2.06 -65.17
N LEU A 267 0.01 1.33 -64.15
CA LEU A 267 1.43 1.28 -63.76
C LEU A 267 2.26 0.60 -64.86
N TRP A 268 1.72 -0.50 -65.41
CA TRP A 268 2.32 -1.25 -66.52
C TRP A 268 2.37 -0.45 -67.83
N GLY A 269 1.43 0.49 -68.02
CA GLY A 269 1.42 1.40 -69.16
C GLY A 269 2.45 2.54 -69.10
N ILE A 270 2.95 2.90 -67.91
CA ILE A 270 3.91 4.00 -67.70
C ILE A 270 5.36 3.52 -67.76
N LEU A 271 5.62 2.26 -67.39
CA LEU A 271 6.95 1.63 -67.42
C LEU A 271 7.68 1.64 -68.78
N PRO A 272 7.01 1.59 -69.96
CA PRO A 272 7.68 1.63 -71.26
C PRO A 272 8.10 3.04 -71.71
N ASP A 273 7.66 4.10 -71.04
CA ASP A 273 7.91 5.50 -71.44
C ASP A 273 9.19 6.05 -70.75
N PRO A 274 10.27 6.31 -71.49
CA PRO A 274 11.54 6.79 -70.94
C PRO A 274 11.51 8.25 -70.46
N ASP A 275 10.50 9.05 -70.87
CA ASP A 275 10.34 10.45 -70.48
C ASP A 275 9.35 10.63 -69.31
N ALA A 276 8.65 9.56 -68.92
CA ALA A 276 7.74 9.59 -67.79
C ALA A 276 8.50 9.58 -66.45
N THR A 277 8.05 10.41 -65.51
CA THR A 277 8.60 10.37 -64.15
C THR A 277 8.29 9.02 -63.50
N PRO A 278 9.28 8.33 -62.90
CA PRO A 278 9.05 7.01 -62.32
C PRO A 278 7.97 7.08 -61.25
N PRO A 279 6.98 6.17 -61.26
CA PRO A 279 5.90 6.19 -60.30
C PRO A 279 6.45 6.04 -58.87
N THR A 280 6.28 7.07 -58.04
CA THR A 280 6.79 7.12 -56.66
C THR A 280 5.85 6.46 -55.65
N THR A 281 4.63 6.13 -56.06
CA THR A 281 3.56 5.63 -55.19
C THR A 281 2.65 4.69 -55.96
N GLU A 282 2.57 3.45 -55.50
CA GLU A 282 1.62 2.45 -55.98
C GLU A 282 0.36 2.51 -55.11
N ALA A 283 -0.79 2.84 -55.70
CA ALA A 283 -2.04 3.01 -54.98
C ALA A 283 -2.47 1.69 -54.28
N GLY A 284 -2.33 0.55 -54.97
CA GLY A 284 -2.64 -0.77 -54.41
C GLY A 284 -1.78 -1.13 -53.19
N LEU A 285 -0.49 -0.75 -53.20
CA LEU A 285 0.40 -0.95 -52.06
C LEU A 285 0.02 -0.05 -50.86
N GLN A 286 -0.38 1.20 -51.12
CA GLN A 286 -0.82 2.11 -50.06
C GLN A 286 -2.13 1.68 -49.41
N GLU A 287 -3.10 1.25 -50.21
CA GLU A 287 -4.36 0.69 -49.72
C GLU A 287 -4.11 -0.56 -48.87
N LEU A 288 -3.25 -1.45 -49.35
CA LEU A 288 -2.80 -2.60 -48.59
C LEU A 288 -2.19 -2.21 -47.23
N PHE A 289 -1.23 -1.27 -47.22
CA PHE A 289 -0.59 -0.86 -45.98
C PHE A 289 -1.60 -0.27 -44.98
N GLN A 290 -2.61 0.47 -45.46
CA GLN A 290 -3.66 0.99 -44.59
C GLN A 290 -4.61 -0.09 -44.08
N GLU A 291 -4.94 -1.07 -44.91
CA GLU A 291 -5.77 -2.21 -44.53
C GLU A 291 -5.07 -3.08 -43.48
N ILE A 292 -3.78 -3.39 -43.67
CA ILE A 292 -2.96 -4.10 -42.67
C ILE A 292 -2.93 -3.31 -41.37
N ARG A 293 -2.65 -2.01 -41.43
CA ARG A 293 -2.58 -1.15 -40.23
C ARG A 293 -3.89 -1.15 -39.45
N THR A 294 -5.01 -1.11 -40.16
CA THR A 294 -6.35 -1.12 -39.57
C THR A 294 -6.66 -2.47 -38.94
N THR A 295 -6.41 -3.57 -39.66
CA THR A 295 -6.62 -4.94 -39.20
C THR A 295 -5.77 -5.26 -37.97
N VAL A 296 -4.46 -4.97 -38.01
CA VAL A 296 -3.56 -5.13 -36.86
C VAL A 296 -4.03 -4.29 -35.67
N GLY A 297 -4.52 -3.06 -35.92
CA GLY A 297 -5.07 -2.20 -34.88
C GLY A 297 -6.37 -2.71 -34.25
N GLN A 298 -7.22 -3.42 -35.00
CA GLN A 298 -8.43 -4.06 -34.51
C GLN A 298 -8.12 -5.32 -33.71
N GLU A 299 -7.25 -6.19 -34.23
CA GLU A 299 -6.84 -7.42 -33.56
C GLU A 299 -6.07 -7.13 -32.27
N ALA A 300 -5.16 -6.15 -32.27
CA ALA A 300 -4.46 -5.72 -31.06
C ALA A 300 -5.40 -5.24 -29.93
N LYS A 301 -6.62 -4.78 -30.27
CA LYS A 301 -7.65 -4.41 -29.28
C LYS A 301 -8.48 -5.60 -28.81
N SER A 302 -8.69 -6.60 -29.67
CA SER A 302 -9.35 -7.87 -29.33
C SER A 302 -8.55 -8.65 -28.28
N PHE A 303 -7.22 -8.62 -28.39
CA PHE A 303 -6.28 -9.08 -27.36
C PHE A 303 -6.07 -7.98 -26.30
N LYS A 304 -7.03 -7.78 -25.39
CA LYS A 304 -6.97 -6.72 -24.35
C LYS A 304 -5.75 -6.78 -23.40
N PRO A 305 -5.35 -5.66 -22.74
CA PRO A 305 -4.08 -5.40 -22.02
C PRO A 305 -3.75 -6.25 -20.78
N SER A 306 -4.61 -7.17 -20.36
CA SER A 306 -4.51 -7.76 -19.01
C SER A 306 -3.84 -9.12 -18.96
N SER A 307 -3.01 -9.46 -19.95
CA SER A 307 -2.33 -10.75 -19.99
C SER A 307 -0.82 -10.62 -20.25
N PRO A 308 0.05 -11.19 -19.40
CA PRO A 308 1.51 -11.15 -19.54
C PRO A 308 2.06 -11.82 -20.81
N THR A 309 1.20 -12.41 -21.65
CA THR A 309 1.53 -13.11 -22.90
C THR A 309 1.20 -12.31 -24.17
N GLN A 310 0.63 -11.11 -24.05
CA GLN A 310 0.30 -10.22 -25.17
C GLN A 310 1.48 -9.83 -26.07
N PRO A 311 2.71 -9.57 -25.56
CA PRO A 311 3.84 -9.22 -26.43
C PRO A 311 4.25 -10.37 -27.35
N LEU A 312 4.12 -11.62 -26.89
CA LEU A 312 4.50 -12.80 -27.66
C LEU A 312 3.48 -13.09 -28.75
N LEU A 313 2.17 -13.09 -28.44
CA LEU A 313 1.14 -13.26 -29.46
C LEU A 313 1.21 -12.17 -30.54
N CYS A 314 1.38 -10.89 -30.17
CA CYS A 314 1.54 -9.81 -31.13
C CYS A 314 2.84 -9.95 -31.95
N LYS A 315 3.96 -10.37 -31.35
CA LYS A 315 5.21 -10.63 -32.11
C LYS A 315 5.04 -11.74 -33.14
N TYR A 316 4.42 -12.86 -32.77
CA TYR A 316 4.18 -13.98 -33.69
C TYR A 316 3.17 -13.62 -34.77
N PHE A 317 2.08 -12.92 -34.42
CA PHE A 317 1.10 -12.45 -35.39
C PHE A 317 1.72 -11.47 -36.39
N CYS A 318 2.46 -10.46 -35.93
CA CYS A 318 3.14 -9.52 -36.83
C CYS A 318 4.20 -10.22 -37.70
N SER A 319 4.96 -11.18 -37.14
CA SER A 319 5.97 -11.93 -37.90
C SER A 319 5.36 -12.76 -39.03
N GLU A 320 4.21 -13.40 -38.80
CA GLU A 320 3.53 -14.19 -39.84
C GLU A 320 2.67 -13.34 -40.79
N CYS A 321 2.13 -12.20 -40.35
CA CYS A 321 1.58 -11.20 -41.28
C CYS A 321 2.64 -10.73 -42.27
N LEU A 322 3.85 -10.42 -41.78
CA LEU A 322 5.00 -10.08 -42.64
C LEU A 322 5.37 -11.25 -43.56
N ARG A 323 5.41 -12.49 -43.06
CA ARG A 323 5.76 -13.66 -43.86
C ARG A 323 4.74 -14.00 -44.95
N SER A 324 3.45 -13.88 -44.65
CA SER A 324 2.35 -14.09 -45.60
C SER A 324 2.32 -13.00 -46.69
N LEU A 325 2.66 -11.76 -46.34
CA LEU A 325 2.87 -10.67 -47.30
C LEU A 325 4.03 -10.97 -48.25
N PHE A 326 5.18 -11.42 -47.73
CA PHE A 326 6.36 -11.75 -48.53
C PHE A 326 6.17 -12.99 -49.43
N ASN A 327 5.42 -14.00 -48.98
CA ASN A 327 5.10 -15.17 -49.81
C ASN A 327 4.08 -14.86 -50.90
N SER A 328 3.16 -13.92 -50.68
CA SER A 328 2.21 -13.48 -51.72
C SER A 328 2.91 -12.71 -52.84
N THR A 329 3.99 -11.98 -52.54
CA THR A 329 4.81 -11.28 -53.54
C THR A 329 5.79 -12.19 -54.30
N SER A 330 6.04 -13.43 -53.84
CA SER A 330 6.97 -14.37 -54.49
C SER A 330 6.33 -15.26 -55.55
N ASN A 331 4.99 -15.27 -55.66
CA ASN A 331 4.22 -16.09 -56.61
C ASN A 331 3.55 -15.24 -57.71
N SER A 332 4.00 -14.00 -57.90
CA SER A 332 3.58 -13.10 -58.98
C SER A 332 4.63 -13.05 -60.07
#